data_AF-A0A4S3J3X8-F1
#
_entry.id   AF-A0A4S3J3X8-F1
#
_cell.length_a   1.000
_cell.length_b   1.000
_cell.length_c   1.000
_cell.angle_alpha   90.00
_cell.angle_beta   90.00
_cell.angle_gamma   90.00
#
_symmetry.space_group_name_H-M   'P 1'
#
loop_
_entity.id
_entity.type
_entity.pdbx_description
1 polymer ?
#
loop_
_entity_poly.entity_id
_entity_poly.type
_entity_poly.pdbx_seq_one_letter_code
_entity_poly.pdbx_strand_id
1 'polypeptide(L)'
;MDFAKNILPGLGGPTLTPAVKDLKSLIEGSPEFLKLSTEMFTQVRPDILGLANNFISFISSLNNLAQNAPVFSSTSSKHGYAGCPFTELLRPYISTPAGYKLFVNPKVNDTLIKILGEWNIFLSSSKSTDVLTEKPNGWFSPEALSAMPNFEATYVCDRNLPYWEFSSWDNFFTRKLWDGARPIADPHNPNIITSACDATTYRVAKYVKKEDSFWIKEQSYSLHQMMNGNPIADQFVGGTVYQGYLGVTSYHRWHSPVTGLVAKILTVPGTICAVQSDSTASTDMLRASQGYAAHVA
;
A
#
# COMPACT_ATOMS: atom_id res chain seq x y z
N MET A 1 -36.32 4.36 -19.31
CA MET A 1 -35.45 5.49 -19.68
C MET A 1 -34.04 4.95 -19.72
N ASP A 2 -33.52 4.77 -20.93
CA ASP A 2 -32.23 4.13 -21.21
C ASP A 2 -31.06 4.97 -20.69
N PHE A 3 -30.39 4.49 -19.64
CA PHE A 3 -29.13 5.04 -19.14
C PHE A 3 -27.91 4.73 -20.04
N ALA A 4 -28.11 4.01 -21.15
CA ALA A 4 -27.04 3.45 -21.98
C ALA A 4 -26.64 4.28 -23.21
N LYS A 5 -27.11 5.51 -23.38
CA LYS A 5 -26.76 6.35 -24.55
C LYS A 5 -26.43 7.78 -24.16
N ASN A 6 -25.18 7.99 -23.75
CA ASN A 6 -24.45 9.24 -23.98
C ASN A 6 -22.97 8.89 -24.23
N ILE A 7 -22.74 8.14 -25.31
CA ILE A 7 -21.42 8.04 -25.94
C ILE A 7 -21.36 9.23 -26.90
N LEU A 8 -20.62 10.28 -26.53
CA LEU A 8 -20.12 11.23 -27.51
C LEU A 8 -19.02 10.52 -28.31
N PRO A 9 -19.14 10.39 -29.64
CA PRO A 9 -18.05 9.91 -30.48
C PRO A 9 -17.11 11.09 -30.75
N GLY A 10 -15.83 10.95 -30.42
CA GLY A 10 -14.78 11.86 -30.90
C GLY A 10 -14.10 12.70 -29.82
N LEU A 11 -13.29 12.04 -29.00
CA LEU A 11 -12.00 12.46 -28.45
C LEU A 11 -11.49 11.17 -27.79
N GLY A 12 -10.46 10.54 -28.35
CA GLY A 12 -9.97 9.25 -27.86
C GLY A 12 -9.72 9.34 -26.36
N GLY A 13 -10.52 8.64 -25.56
CA GLY A 13 -10.29 8.56 -24.12
C GLY A 13 -8.87 8.08 -23.83
N PRO A 14 -8.32 8.37 -22.65
CA PRO A 14 -6.96 7.95 -22.30
C PRO A 14 -6.80 6.46 -22.59
N THR A 15 -5.71 6.10 -23.28
CA THR A 15 -5.42 4.69 -23.55
C THR A 15 -5.26 3.98 -22.20
N LEU A 16 -6.10 2.98 -21.95
CA LEU A 16 -6.06 2.22 -20.73
C LEU A 16 -4.86 1.27 -20.76
N THR A 17 -4.17 1.11 -19.63
CA THR A 17 -3.20 0.03 -19.51
C THR A 17 -3.90 -1.32 -19.65
N PRO A 18 -3.19 -2.39 -20.09
CA PRO A 18 -3.80 -3.70 -20.26
C PRO A 18 -4.50 -4.20 -18.99
N ALA A 19 -3.88 -4.09 -17.81
CA ALA A 19 -4.50 -4.54 -16.56
C ALA A 19 -5.73 -3.71 -16.15
N VAL A 20 -5.75 -2.40 -16.40
CA VAL A 20 -6.94 -1.56 -16.15
C VAL A 20 -8.06 -1.90 -17.12
N LYS A 21 -7.72 -2.21 -18.37
CA LYS A 21 -8.68 -2.70 -19.37
C LYS A 21 -9.27 -4.05 -18.97
N ASP A 22 -8.47 -4.96 -18.43
CA ASP A 22 -8.92 -6.25 -17.88
C ASP A 22 -9.96 -6.05 -16.77
N LEU A 23 -9.69 -5.18 -15.79
CA LEU A 23 -10.65 -4.86 -14.72
C LEU A 23 -11.95 -4.27 -15.28
N LYS A 24 -11.83 -3.33 -16.23
CA LYS A 24 -12.99 -2.71 -16.88
C LYS A 24 -13.86 -3.77 -17.57
N SER A 25 -13.25 -4.62 -18.39
CA SER A 25 -13.95 -5.68 -19.11
C SER A 25 -14.55 -6.74 -18.17
N LEU A 26 -13.88 -7.06 -17.06
CA LEU A 26 -14.40 -7.98 -16.05
C LEU A 26 -15.69 -7.45 -15.41
N ILE A 27 -15.70 -6.18 -15.01
CA ILE A 27 -16.87 -5.57 -14.36
C ILE A 27 -18.02 -5.41 -15.35
N GLU A 28 -17.77 -4.93 -16.57
CA GLU A 28 -18.81 -4.74 -17.60
C GLU A 28 -19.37 -6.05 -18.14
N GLY A 29 -18.55 -7.10 -18.20
CA GLY A 29 -18.94 -8.42 -18.68
C GLY A 29 -19.77 -9.24 -17.68
N SER A 30 -19.93 -8.76 -16.44
CA SER A 30 -20.63 -9.47 -15.37
C SER A 30 -21.81 -8.63 -14.85
N PRO A 31 -23.07 -9.06 -15.04
CA PRO A 31 -24.23 -8.37 -14.48
C PRO A 31 -24.15 -8.20 -12.96
N GLU A 32 -23.55 -9.16 -12.26
CA GLU A 32 -23.32 -9.11 -10.82
C GLU A 32 -22.32 -8.01 -10.45
N PHE A 33 -21.16 -7.95 -11.11
CA PHE A 33 -20.14 -6.94 -10.81
C PHE A 33 -20.57 -5.54 -11.24
N LEU A 34 -21.29 -5.43 -12.36
CA LEU A 34 -21.85 -4.15 -12.80
C LEU A 34 -22.87 -3.61 -11.80
N LYS A 35 -23.72 -4.49 -11.25
CA LYS A 35 -24.67 -4.14 -10.18
C LYS A 35 -23.93 -3.65 -8.93
N LEU A 36 -22.97 -4.44 -8.43
CA LEU A 36 -22.17 -4.05 -7.25
C LEU A 36 -21.42 -2.74 -7.47
N SER A 37 -20.81 -2.55 -8.65
CA SER A 37 -20.13 -1.31 -9.00
C SER A 37 -21.09 -0.11 -9.01
N THR A 38 -22.31 -0.28 -9.53
CA THR A 38 -23.30 0.81 -9.58
C THR A 38 -23.81 1.17 -8.17
N GLU A 39 -24.11 0.16 -7.36
CA GLU A 39 -24.52 0.33 -5.96
C GLU A 39 -23.42 1.00 -5.14
N MET A 40 -22.16 0.60 -5.33
CA MET A 40 -20.99 1.19 -4.67
C MET A 40 -20.94 2.72 -4.89
N PHE A 41 -21.05 3.20 -6.13
CA PHE A 41 -21.05 4.64 -6.40
C PHE A 41 -22.27 5.37 -5.81
N THR A 42 -23.41 4.70 -5.66
CA THR A 42 -24.60 5.26 -5.02
C THR A 42 -24.44 5.34 -3.50
N GLN A 43 -23.69 4.40 -2.91
CA GLN A 43 -23.45 4.29 -1.47
C GLN A 43 -22.33 5.21 -0.98
N VAL A 44 -21.39 5.57 -1.86
CA VAL A 44 -20.35 6.55 -1.57
C VAL A 44 -21.00 7.88 -1.18
N ARG A 45 -20.57 8.48 -0.08
CA ARG A 45 -21.17 9.72 0.40
C ARG A 45 -20.83 10.90 -0.53
N PRO A 46 -21.82 11.77 -0.84
CA PRO A 46 -21.63 12.90 -1.76
C PRO A 46 -20.84 14.08 -1.17
N ASP A 47 -20.50 14.05 0.13
CA ASP A 47 -19.76 15.11 0.82
C ASP A 47 -18.25 15.13 0.53
N ILE A 48 -17.73 14.12 -0.18
CA ILE A 48 -16.32 14.05 -0.58
C ILE A 48 -16.12 14.73 -1.94
N LEU A 49 -15.74 16.00 -1.93
CA LEU A 49 -15.41 16.76 -3.15
C LEU A 49 -14.29 16.09 -3.96
N GLY A 50 -14.48 15.98 -5.27
CA GLY A 50 -13.49 15.44 -6.22
C GLY A 50 -13.47 13.92 -6.35
N LEU A 51 -14.33 13.20 -5.63
CA LEU A 51 -14.41 11.75 -5.71
C LEU A 51 -15.14 11.31 -6.99
N ALA A 52 -14.57 10.32 -7.70
CA ALA A 52 -15.21 9.74 -8.87
C ALA A 52 -16.56 9.11 -8.47
N ASN A 53 -17.64 9.58 -9.09
CA ASN A 53 -19.01 9.20 -8.74
C ASN A 53 -19.63 8.22 -9.76
N ASN A 54 -18.85 7.76 -10.73
CA ASN A 54 -19.27 6.80 -11.73
C ASN A 54 -18.09 5.95 -12.21
N PHE A 55 -18.42 4.82 -12.83
CA PHE A 55 -17.44 3.82 -13.26
C PHE A 55 -16.40 4.35 -14.25
N ILE A 56 -16.80 5.22 -15.19
CA ILE A 56 -15.90 5.79 -16.20
C ILE A 56 -14.84 6.67 -15.53
N SER A 57 -15.26 7.56 -14.63
CA SER A 57 -14.35 8.42 -13.87
C SER A 57 -13.44 7.61 -12.95
N PHE A 58 -13.95 6.55 -12.31
CA PHE A 58 -13.17 5.66 -11.47
C PHE A 58 -12.07 4.93 -12.25
N ILE A 59 -12.41 4.32 -13.39
CA ILE A 59 -11.44 3.66 -14.27
C ILE A 59 -10.40 4.65 -14.78
N SER A 60 -10.81 5.88 -15.09
CA SER A 60 -9.89 6.94 -15.54
C SER A 60 -8.90 7.33 -14.44
N SER A 61 -9.37 7.51 -13.19
CA SER A 61 -8.51 7.79 -12.04
C SER A 61 -7.54 6.64 -11.76
N LEU A 62 -8.01 5.39 -11.80
CA LEU A 62 -7.17 4.21 -11.62
C LEU A 62 -6.11 4.08 -12.71
N ASN A 63 -6.48 4.35 -13.96
CA ASN A 63 -5.56 4.34 -15.10
C ASN A 63 -4.50 5.43 -15.02
N ASN A 64 -4.89 6.62 -14.55
CA ASN A 64 -3.94 7.71 -14.33
C ASN A 64 -2.95 7.30 -13.23
N LEU A 65 -3.44 6.75 -12.13
CA LEU A 65 -2.61 6.30 -11.02
C LEU A 65 -1.57 5.25 -11.43
N ALA A 66 -1.99 4.25 -12.20
CA ALA A 66 -1.12 3.16 -12.68
C ALA A 66 0.00 3.62 -13.63
N GLN A 67 -0.03 4.87 -14.09
CA GLN A 67 0.92 5.44 -15.05
C GLN A 67 1.71 6.63 -14.50
N ASN A 68 1.53 6.99 -13.22
CA ASN A 68 2.22 8.12 -12.60
C ASN A 68 2.87 7.71 -11.29
N ALA A 69 3.99 8.37 -10.96
CA ALA A 69 4.67 8.15 -9.71
C ALA A 69 3.98 8.93 -8.58
N PRO A 70 3.98 8.43 -7.32
CA PRO A 70 3.44 9.17 -6.19
C PRO A 70 4.17 10.50 -6.00
N VAL A 71 3.43 11.60 -5.93
CA VAL A 71 3.96 12.90 -5.52
C VAL A 71 4.10 12.98 -4.00
N PHE A 72 5.01 13.82 -3.50
CA PHE A 72 5.10 14.08 -2.08
C PHE A 72 3.90 14.91 -1.59
N SER A 73 3.37 14.57 -0.41
CA SER A 73 2.29 15.30 0.26
C SER A 73 2.49 15.26 1.77
N SER A 74 2.58 16.42 2.42
CA SER A 74 2.72 16.47 3.89
C SER A 74 1.48 15.99 4.63
N THR A 75 0.30 16.09 4.04
CA THR A 75 -0.93 15.50 4.59
C THR A 75 -0.79 13.98 4.63
N SER A 76 -0.29 13.38 3.55
CA SER A 76 -0.08 11.93 3.47
C SER A 76 1.03 11.46 4.41
N SER A 77 2.11 12.25 4.57
CA SER A 77 3.21 11.90 5.47
C SER A 77 2.87 12.08 6.96
N LYS A 78 2.13 13.13 7.34
CA LYS A 78 1.79 13.44 8.75
C LYS A 78 0.76 12.49 9.36
N HIS A 79 -0.19 12.01 8.56
CA HIS A 79 -1.24 11.15 9.07
C HIS A 79 -0.85 9.66 9.12
N GLY A 80 0.37 9.30 8.69
CA GLY A 80 0.79 7.90 8.63
C GLY A 80 -0.16 7.07 7.76
N TYR A 81 -0.85 7.69 6.81
CA TYR A 81 -1.56 6.95 5.78
C TYR A 81 -0.50 6.20 4.99
N ALA A 82 -0.83 4.95 4.61
CA ALA A 82 -0.07 4.27 3.59
C ALA A 82 -0.09 5.21 2.37
N GLY A 83 1.01 5.91 2.09
CA GLY A 83 1.15 6.76 0.91
C GLY A 83 1.25 5.95 -0.38
N CYS A 84 0.44 4.89 -0.45
CA CYS A 84 0.05 4.17 -1.62
C CYS A 84 -1.19 4.88 -2.18
N PRO A 85 -1.06 5.64 -3.27
CA PRO A 85 -2.19 6.36 -3.88
C PRO A 85 -3.37 5.44 -4.26
N PHE A 86 -3.13 4.14 -4.43
CA PHE A 86 -4.18 3.15 -4.70
C PHE A 86 -5.10 2.98 -3.49
N THR A 87 -4.55 2.92 -2.28
CA THR A 87 -5.35 2.82 -1.06
C THR A 87 -6.20 4.06 -0.87
N GLU A 88 -5.63 5.25 -1.09
CA GLU A 88 -6.40 6.51 -1.00
C GLU A 88 -7.51 6.59 -2.04
N LEU A 89 -7.25 6.15 -3.28
CA LEU A 89 -8.27 6.09 -4.32
C LEU A 89 -9.37 5.09 -3.96
N LEU A 90 -9.02 3.89 -3.50
CA LEU A 90 -9.98 2.80 -3.30
C LEU A 90 -10.78 2.94 -2.00
N ARG A 91 -10.20 3.56 -0.96
CA ARG A 91 -10.77 3.64 0.40
C ARG A 91 -12.23 4.08 0.45
N PRO A 92 -12.67 5.17 -0.23
CA PRO A 92 -14.06 5.59 -0.16
C PRO A 92 -15.04 4.55 -0.72
N TYR A 93 -14.59 3.77 -1.70
CA TYR A 93 -15.40 2.77 -2.39
C TYR A 93 -15.50 1.48 -1.61
N ILE A 94 -14.36 0.95 -1.14
CA ILE A 94 -14.32 -0.33 -0.44
C ILE A 94 -15.02 -0.30 0.93
N SER A 95 -15.12 0.88 1.54
CA SER A 95 -15.89 1.08 2.79
C SER A 95 -17.41 1.01 2.59
N THR A 96 -17.90 0.91 1.36
CA THR A 96 -19.33 0.69 1.09
C THR A 96 -19.68 -0.80 1.11
N PRO A 97 -20.90 -1.21 1.52
CA PRO A 97 -21.30 -2.62 1.48
C PRO A 97 -21.15 -3.29 0.11
N ALA A 98 -21.45 -2.58 -0.98
CA ALA A 98 -21.30 -3.10 -2.34
C ALA A 98 -19.84 -3.13 -2.79
N GLY A 99 -19.07 -2.08 -2.48
CA GLY A 99 -17.65 -2.02 -2.78
C GLY A 99 -16.85 -3.08 -2.04
N TYR A 100 -17.13 -3.32 -0.75
CA TYR A 100 -16.54 -4.42 0.01
C TYR A 100 -16.72 -5.76 -0.73
N LYS A 101 -17.97 -6.13 -1.07
CA LYS A 101 -18.27 -7.37 -1.80
C LYS A 101 -17.58 -7.45 -3.17
N LEU A 102 -17.45 -6.33 -3.86
CA LEU A 102 -16.78 -6.25 -5.15
C LEU A 102 -15.28 -6.51 -5.00
N PHE A 103 -14.60 -5.81 -4.10
CA PHE A 103 -13.14 -5.83 -3.99
C PHE A 103 -12.58 -7.06 -3.24
N VAL A 104 -13.36 -7.71 -2.39
CA VAL A 104 -12.97 -9.01 -1.79
C VAL A 104 -13.16 -10.18 -2.77
N ASN A 105 -13.83 -9.98 -3.90
CA ASN A 105 -13.98 -11.04 -4.89
C ASN A 105 -12.62 -11.42 -5.49
N PRO A 106 -12.21 -12.71 -5.48
CA PRO A 106 -10.90 -13.12 -5.97
C PRO A 106 -10.60 -12.68 -7.41
N LYS A 107 -11.60 -12.72 -8.30
CA LYS A 107 -11.41 -12.31 -9.71
C LYS A 107 -11.10 -10.82 -9.83
N VAL A 108 -11.75 -9.98 -9.01
CA VAL A 108 -11.49 -8.54 -8.97
C VAL A 108 -10.14 -8.28 -8.32
N ASN A 109 -9.84 -8.94 -7.21
CA ASN A 109 -8.55 -8.83 -6.52
C ASN A 109 -7.37 -9.20 -7.45
N ASP A 110 -7.48 -10.28 -8.23
CA ASP A 110 -6.46 -10.69 -9.20
C ASP A 110 -6.20 -9.60 -10.25
N THR A 111 -7.24 -8.91 -10.72
CA THR A 111 -7.06 -7.77 -11.64
C THR A 111 -6.39 -6.57 -10.97
N LEU A 112 -6.68 -6.28 -9.69
CA LEU A 112 -5.95 -5.24 -8.95
C LEU A 112 -4.48 -5.59 -8.77
N ILE A 113 -4.15 -6.85 -8.48
CA ILE A 113 -2.76 -7.32 -8.39
C ILE A 113 -2.04 -7.11 -9.72
N LYS A 114 -2.68 -7.41 -10.87
CA LYS A 114 -2.12 -7.13 -12.19
C LYS A 114 -1.83 -5.63 -12.39
N ILE A 115 -2.75 -4.76 -11.97
CA ILE A 115 -2.57 -3.29 -12.07
C ILE A 115 -1.36 -2.84 -11.24
N LEU A 116 -1.24 -3.33 -10.01
CA LEU A 116 -0.06 -3.04 -9.16
C LEU A 116 1.23 -3.59 -9.78
N GLY A 117 1.17 -4.74 -10.47
CA GLY A 117 2.29 -5.30 -11.22
C GLY A 117 2.75 -4.39 -12.38
N GLU A 118 1.82 -3.87 -13.18
CA GLU A 118 2.13 -2.90 -14.24
C GLU A 118 2.68 -1.59 -13.65
N TRP A 119 2.09 -1.11 -12.56
CA TRP A 119 2.58 0.08 -11.86
C TRP A 119 3.98 -0.12 -11.30
N ASN A 120 4.30 -1.28 -10.74
CA ASN A 120 5.65 -1.61 -10.29
C ASN A 120 6.68 -1.54 -11.44
N ILE A 121 6.33 -2.06 -12.63
CA ILE A 121 7.18 -1.94 -13.82
C ILE A 121 7.41 -0.46 -14.17
N PHE A 122 6.35 0.36 -14.13
CA PHE A 122 6.46 1.80 -14.36
C PHE A 122 7.35 2.49 -13.30
N LEU A 123 7.13 2.24 -12.01
CA LEU A 123 7.89 2.82 -10.89
C LEU A 123 9.36 2.41 -10.87
N SER A 124 9.67 1.25 -11.46
CA SER A 124 11.05 0.79 -11.65
C SER A 124 11.75 1.45 -12.84
N SER A 125 11.01 2.15 -13.71
CA SER A 125 11.55 2.78 -14.92
C SER A 125 11.98 4.22 -14.68
N SER A 126 12.85 4.75 -15.54
CA SER A 126 13.28 6.15 -15.51
C SER A 126 12.15 7.16 -15.77
N LYS A 127 11.00 6.73 -16.30
CA LYS A 127 9.84 7.61 -16.48
C LYS A 127 9.22 8.08 -15.16
N SER A 128 9.49 7.35 -14.08
CA SER A 128 8.96 7.65 -12.74
C SER A 128 9.80 8.66 -11.95
N THR A 129 10.88 9.19 -12.52
CA THR A 129 11.73 10.19 -11.85
C THR A 129 11.17 11.61 -11.93
N ASP A 130 10.05 11.83 -12.62
CA ASP A 130 9.41 13.13 -12.80
C ASP A 130 9.00 13.80 -11.48
N VAL A 131 8.72 13.01 -10.44
CA VAL A 131 8.43 13.48 -9.07
C VAL A 131 9.67 13.67 -8.19
N LEU A 132 10.86 13.27 -8.65
CA LEU A 132 12.13 13.41 -7.93
C LEU A 132 12.76 14.77 -8.20
N THR A 133 12.08 15.83 -7.73
CA THR A 133 12.45 17.23 -7.99
C THR A 133 12.32 18.10 -6.75
N GLU A 134 12.92 19.29 -6.80
CA GLU A 134 12.83 20.31 -5.73
C GLU A 134 11.56 21.21 -5.86
N LYS A 135 10.73 20.98 -6.88
CA LYS A 135 9.48 21.72 -7.12
C LYS A 135 8.41 21.35 -6.09
N PRO A 136 7.32 22.16 -5.92
CA PRO A 136 6.18 21.77 -5.09
C PRO A 136 5.68 20.36 -5.43
N ASN A 137 5.33 19.59 -4.39
CA ASN A 137 4.95 18.17 -4.45
C ASN A 137 6.06 17.21 -4.94
N GLY A 138 7.29 17.69 -5.14
CA GLY A 138 8.46 16.86 -5.44
C GLY A 138 9.09 16.28 -4.18
N TRP A 139 9.74 15.12 -4.32
CA TRP A 139 10.38 14.40 -3.22
C TRP A 139 11.68 15.04 -2.70
N PHE A 140 12.21 16.05 -3.38
CA PHE A 140 13.32 16.89 -2.93
C PHE A 140 12.88 18.33 -2.63
N SER A 141 11.58 18.59 -2.58
CA SER A 141 11.06 19.89 -2.17
C SER A 141 11.48 20.23 -0.73
N PRO A 142 11.52 21.52 -0.35
CA PRO A 142 11.81 21.92 1.04
C PRO A 142 10.88 21.24 2.06
N GLU A 143 9.63 21.00 1.69
CA GLU A 143 8.65 20.30 2.52
C GLU A 143 9.01 18.82 2.71
N ALA A 144 9.41 18.13 1.63
CA ALA A 144 9.83 16.73 1.67
C ALA A 144 11.13 16.55 2.47
N LEU A 145 12.11 17.43 2.27
CA LEU A 145 13.39 17.39 2.99
C LEU A 145 13.24 17.75 4.47
N SER A 146 12.27 18.62 4.83
CA SER A 146 11.91 18.86 6.22
C SER A 146 11.32 17.60 6.90
N ALA A 147 10.56 16.80 6.14
CA ALA A 147 10.03 15.51 6.60
C ALA A 147 11.08 14.37 6.59
N MET A 148 12.24 14.57 5.97
CA MET A 148 13.36 13.63 5.89
C MET A 148 14.68 14.34 6.28
N PRO A 149 14.84 14.73 7.55
CA PRO A 149 16.01 15.49 7.98
C PRO A 149 17.31 14.72 7.73
N ASN A 150 18.39 15.46 7.43
CA ASN A 150 19.72 14.90 7.14
C ASN A 150 19.75 13.92 5.95
N PHE A 151 18.91 14.14 4.93
CA PHE A 151 18.76 13.22 3.79
C PHE A 151 20.11 12.84 3.14
N GLU A 152 20.88 13.83 2.69
CA GLU A 152 22.17 13.61 1.99
C GLU A 152 23.24 12.97 2.89
N ALA A 153 23.19 13.22 4.20
CA ALA A 153 24.09 12.58 5.17
C ALA A 153 23.68 11.15 5.53
N THR A 154 22.43 10.77 5.27
CA THR A 154 21.87 9.46 5.63
C THR A 154 21.87 8.50 4.46
N TYR A 155 21.55 8.99 3.26
CA TYR A 155 21.30 8.17 2.08
C TYR A 155 22.33 8.40 0.98
N VAL A 156 22.67 7.34 0.25
CA VAL A 156 23.57 7.39 -0.91
C VAL A 156 22.87 8.15 -2.03
N CYS A 157 23.31 9.39 -2.29
CA CYS A 157 22.83 10.27 -3.34
C CYS A 157 23.83 11.41 -3.60
N ASP A 158 23.75 12.05 -4.77
CA ASP A 158 24.48 13.29 -5.10
C ASP A 158 23.53 14.32 -5.72
N ARG A 159 23.22 15.39 -4.98
CA ARG A 159 22.31 16.47 -5.42
C ARG A 159 22.74 17.14 -6.74
N ASN A 160 24.02 17.09 -7.09
CA ASN A 160 24.53 17.71 -8.31
C ASN A 160 24.28 16.87 -9.57
N LEU A 161 23.80 15.64 -9.42
CA LEU A 161 23.48 14.75 -10.52
C LEU A 161 21.97 14.68 -10.77
N PRO A 162 21.53 14.36 -12.00
CA PRO A 162 20.11 14.25 -12.32
C PRO A 162 19.37 13.34 -11.35
N TYR A 163 18.24 13.83 -10.83
CA TYR A 163 17.39 13.12 -9.85
C TYR A 163 18.16 12.62 -8.62
N TRP A 164 19.26 13.27 -8.28
CA TRP A 164 20.16 12.92 -7.17
C TRP A 164 20.75 11.50 -7.26
N GLU A 165 21.05 11.05 -8.48
CA GLU A 165 21.47 9.68 -8.85
C GLU A 165 20.39 8.59 -8.76
N PHE A 166 19.15 8.92 -8.40
CA PHE A 166 18.09 7.92 -8.40
C PHE A 166 17.58 7.68 -9.83
N SER A 167 17.69 6.43 -10.27
CA SER A 167 17.32 6.00 -11.63
C SER A 167 15.82 5.82 -11.85
N SER A 168 15.03 5.74 -10.78
CA SER A 168 13.58 5.56 -10.78
C SER A 168 12.99 5.93 -9.41
N TRP A 169 11.67 6.08 -9.32
CA TRP A 169 10.99 6.29 -8.04
C TRP A 169 11.22 5.11 -7.09
N ASP A 170 11.17 3.87 -7.59
CA ASP A 170 11.41 2.68 -6.77
C ASP A 170 12.85 2.65 -6.22
N ASN A 171 13.83 3.08 -7.01
CA ASN A 171 15.21 3.23 -6.56
C ASN A 171 15.37 4.27 -5.44
N PHE A 172 14.62 5.38 -5.51
CA PHE A 172 14.54 6.39 -4.43
C PHE A 172 13.78 5.87 -3.20
N PHE A 173 12.65 5.19 -3.39
CA PHE A 173 11.84 4.68 -2.28
C PHE A 173 12.60 3.60 -1.50
N THR A 174 13.36 2.77 -2.21
CA THR A 174 14.30 1.79 -1.66
C THR A 174 15.73 2.31 -1.59
N ARG A 175 15.95 3.62 -1.43
CA ARG A 175 17.28 4.26 -1.32
C ARG A 175 18.22 3.53 -0.35
N LYS A 176 19.53 3.56 -0.62
CA LYS A 176 20.57 2.95 0.24
C LYS A 176 21.00 3.93 1.32
N LEU A 177 21.46 3.40 2.46
CA LEU A 177 22.12 4.18 3.51
C LEU A 177 23.60 4.32 3.19
N TRP A 178 24.22 5.42 3.62
CA TRP A 178 25.68 5.49 3.75
C TRP A 178 26.16 4.52 4.84
N ASP A 179 27.37 4.01 4.68
CA ASP A 179 28.02 3.22 5.72
C ASP A 179 28.13 4.03 7.02
N GLY A 180 27.72 3.43 8.13
CA GLY A 180 27.71 4.08 9.45
C GLY A 180 26.50 4.97 9.74
N ALA A 181 25.59 5.21 8.79
CA ALA A 181 24.37 6.01 9.04
C ALA A 181 23.41 5.37 10.06
N ARG A 182 23.52 4.05 10.28
CA ARG A 182 22.79 3.27 11.29
C ARG A 182 23.77 2.32 11.98
N PRO A 183 24.53 2.77 12.99
CA PRO A 183 25.46 1.90 13.71
C PRO A 183 24.69 0.82 14.47
N ILE A 184 25.15 -0.42 14.37
CA ILE A 184 24.57 -1.56 15.09
C ILE A 184 24.99 -1.48 16.57
N ALA A 185 24.00 -1.51 17.47
CA ALA A 185 24.27 -1.54 18.90
C ALA A 185 24.85 -2.90 19.31
N ASP A 186 26.00 -2.88 19.99
CA ASP A 186 26.69 -4.05 20.55
C ASP A 186 26.76 -5.26 19.57
N PRO A 187 27.46 -5.09 18.42
CA PRO A 187 27.41 -6.03 17.30
C PRO A 187 27.98 -7.42 17.60
N HIS A 188 28.64 -7.61 18.75
CA HIS A 188 29.25 -8.86 19.15
C HIS A 188 28.46 -9.58 20.26
N ASN A 189 27.34 -9.02 20.73
CA ASN A 189 26.52 -9.62 21.76
C ASN A 189 25.32 -10.37 21.17
N PRO A 190 25.33 -11.71 21.17
CA PRO A 190 24.26 -12.51 20.57
C PRO A 190 22.94 -12.46 21.36
N ASN A 191 22.91 -11.83 22.54
CA ASN A 191 21.70 -11.70 23.36
C ASN A 191 20.88 -10.45 23.02
N ILE A 192 21.34 -9.63 22.08
CA ILE A 192 20.65 -8.40 21.65
C ILE A 192 19.98 -8.64 20.30
N ILE A 193 18.68 -8.38 20.25
CA ILE A 193 17.91 -8.33 19.00
C ILE A 193 17.90 -6.87 18.55
N THR A 194 18.42 -6.61 17.35
CA THR A 194 18.48 -5.25 16.79
C THR A 194 17.22 -4.94 15.98
N SER A 195 16.99 -3.67 15.64
CA SER A 195 15.85 -3.32 14.78
C SER A 195 16.10 -3.80 13.35
N ALA A 196 15.10 -4.45 12.75
CA ALA A 196 15.19 -4.92 11.36
C ALA A 196 15.03 -3.78 10.34
N CYS A 197 14.42 -2.65 10.71
CA CYS A 197 14.20 -1.51 9.82
C CYS A 197 13.94 -0.21 10.61
N ASP A 198 13.90 0.93 9.90
CA ASP A 198 13.45 2.20 10.45
C ASP A 198 11.92 2.19 10.56
N ALA A 199 11.40 1.75 11.70
CA ALA A 199 9.98 1.63 11.95
C ALA A 199 9.56 2.25 13.28
N THR A 200 8.32 2.73 13.33
CA THR A 200 7.66 3.09 14.58
C THR A 200 7.03 1.84 15.18
N THR A 201 7.32 1.53 16.44
CA THR A 201 6.67 0.43 17.15
C THR A 201 5.16 0.69 17.22
N TYR A 202 4.39 -0.17 16.56
CA TYR A 202 2.94 -0.11 16.60
C TYR A 202 2.39 -0.94 17.76
N ARG A 203 2.90 -2.17 17.92
CA ARG A 203 2.42 -3.07 18.96
C ARG A 203 3.44 -4.13 19.36
N VAL A 204 3.40 -4.51 20.64
CA VAL A 204 4.04 -5.72 21.15
C VAL A 204 2.99 -6.59 21.84
N ALA A 205 2.94 -7.88 21.48
CA ALA A 205 2.09 -8.87 22.11
C ALA A 205 2.95 -10.02 22.64
N LYS A 206 2.70 -10.46 23.88
CA LYS A 206 3.42 -11.56 24.54
C LYS A 206 2.47 -12.73 24.76
N TYR A 207 3.04 -13.94 24.91
CA TYR A 207 2.29 -15.17 25.14
C TYR A 207 1.26 -15.45 24.04
N VAL A 208 1.65 -15.21 22.79
CA VAL A 208 0.78 -15.39 21.62
C VAL A 208 0.35 -16.85 21.47
N LYS A 209 -0.91 -17.07 21.09
CA LYS A 209 -1.49 -18.42 20.98
C LYS A 209 -1.46 -18.92 19.54
N LYS A 210 -1.54 -20.25 19.37
CA LYS A 210 -1.69 -20.90 18.06
C LYS A 210 -2.93 -20.36 17.33
N GLU A 211 -4.05 -20.36 18.05
CA GLU A 211 -5.34 -19.78 17.66
C GLU A 211 -5.74 -18.78 18.76
N ASP A 212 -6.22 -17.59 18.37
CA ASP A 212 -6.68 -16.60 19.33
C ASP A 212 -7.82 -15.76 18.73
N SER A 213 -8.61 -15.15 19.62
CA SER A 213 -9.75 -14.30 19.29
C SER A 213 -9.45 -12.81 19.55
N PHE A 214 -8.28 -12.31 19.12
CA PHE A 214 -7.80 -10.98 19.49
C PHE A 214 -7.05 -10.23 18.38
N TRP A 215 -7.18 -8.90 18.23
CA TRP A 215 -7.21 -8.13 16.98
C TRP A 215 -5.93 -7.29 16.55
N ILE A 216 -5.30 -7.55 15.38
CA ILE A 216 -4.32 -6.76 14.56
C ILE A 216 -4.99 -5.55 13.93
N LYS A 217 -4.62 -4.33 14.32
CA LYS A 217 -5.25 -3.12 13.75
C LYS A 217 -6.78 -3.19 13.87
N GLU A 218 -7.27 -3.86 14.92
CA GLU A 218 -8.63 -4.38 15.00
C GLU A 218 -8.94 -5.60 14.06
N GLN A 219 -8.14 -6.73 13.98
CA GLN A 219 -8.42 -8.06 13.29
C GLN A 219 -7.70 -9.32 13.86
N SER A 220 -8.31 -10.47 14.21
CA SER A 220 -7.65 -11.59 14.97
C SER A 220 -6.16 -12.00 14.64
N TYR A 221 -5.28 -12.11 15.65
CA TYR A 221 -3.90 -12.65 15.69
C TYR A 221 -3.96 -14.13 16.05
N SER A 222 -4.15 -14.98 15.06
CA SER A 222 -3.81 -16.38 15.19
C SER A 222 -2.44 -16.59 14.57
N LEU A 223 -1.46 -17.17 15.29
CA LEU A 223 -0.18 -17.55 14.68
C LEU A 223 -0.41 -18.45 13.46
N HIS A 224 -1.42 -19.33 13.55
CA HIS A 224 -1.85 -20.16 12.43
C HIS A 224 -2.32 -19.32 11.23
N GLN A 225 -3.16 -18.29 11.45
CA GLN A 225 -3.61 -17.41 10.36
C GLN A 225 -2.48 -16.53 9.79
N MET A 226 -1.66 -15.91 10.66
CA MET A 226 -0.53 -15.07 10.26
C MET A 226 0.50 -15.83 9.41
N MET A 227 0.68 -17.12 9.70
CA MET A 227 1.63 -17.99 9.00
C MET A 227 0.96 -18.81 7.89
N ASN A 228 -0.25 -18.44 7.46
CA ASN A 228 -1.01 -19.11 6.40
C ASN A 228 -1.14 -20.64 6.62
N GLY A 229 -1.53 -21.03 7.83
CA GLY A 229 -1.70 -22.42 8.24
C GLY A 229 -0.42 -23.24 8.35
N ASN A 230 0.76 -22.63 8.25
CA ASN A 230 2.01 -23.36 8.27
C ASN A 230 2.27 -23.97 9.67
N PRO A 231 2.58 -25.28 9.77
CA PRO A 231 2.88 -25.95 11.05
C PRO A 231 4.02 -25.32 11.86
N ILE A 232 4.92 -24.55 11.24
CA ILE A 232 5.99 -23.82 11.94
C ILE A 232 5.45 -22.84 12.99
N ALA A 233 4.18 -22.41 12.85
CA ALA A 233 3.51 -21.57 13.83
C ALA A 233 3.59 -22.15 15.27
N ASP A 234 3.58 -23.48 15.41
CA ASP A 234 3.63 -24.16 16.70
C ASP A 234 4.92 -23.86 17.49
N GLN A 235 6.03 -23.55 16.81
CA GLN A 235 7.30 -23.20 17.45
C GLN A 235 7.28 -21.82 18.12
N PHE A 236 6.33 -20.95 17.72
CA PHE A 236 6.25 -19.57 18.20
C PHE A 236 5.16 -19.37 19.27
N VAL A 237 4.41 -20.43 19.61
CA VAL A 237 3.36 -20.39 20.65
C VAL A 237 3.99 -20.04 22.00
N GLY A 238 3.37 -19.12 22.73
CA GLY A 238 3.90 -18.56 23.97
C GLY A 238 4.96 -17.46 23.75
N GLY A 239 5.35 -17.20 22.50
CA GLY A 239 6.36 -16.22 22.13
C GLY A 239 5.89 -14.76 22.19
N THR A 240 6.67 -13.87 21.56
CA THR A 240 6.39 -12.44 21.46
C THR A 240 6.30 -12.02 20.00
N VAL A 241 5.26 -11.27 19.64
CA VAL A 241 5.13 -10.60 18.34
C VAL A 241 5.44 -9.12 18.52
N TYR A 242 6.38 -8.63 17.70
CA TYR A 242 6.67 -7.21 17.52
C TYR A 242 6.10 -6.76 16.18
N GLN A 243 5.36 -5.65 16.18
CA GLN A 243 4.81 -5.04 14.98
C GLN A 243 5.38 -3.63 14.82
N GLY A 244 6.13 -3.42 13.74
CA GLY A 244 6.62 -2.12 13.30
C GLY A 244 5.77 -1.56 12.14
N TYR A 245 5.65 -0.24 12.09
CA TYR A 245 5.07 0.50 10.97
C TYR A 245 6.13 1.36 10.29
N LEU A 246 6.23 1.27 8.97
CA LEU A 246 7.14 2.08 8.16
C LEU A 246 6.34 3.20 7.50
N GLY A 247 6.67 4.44 7.84
CA GLY A 247 6.12 5.60 7.15
C GLY A 247 6.75 5.76 5.77
N VAL A 248 6.10 6.52 4.89
CA VAL A 248 6.54 6.75 3.50
C VAL A 248 7.91 7.43 3.38
N THR A 249 8.34 8.12 4.44
CA THR A 249 9.65 8.79 4.54
C THR A 249 10.70 7.93 5.23
N SER A 250 10.32 6.76 5.75
CA SER A 250 11.24 5.82 6.40
C SER A 250 12.17 5.16 5.39
N TYR A 251 13.21 4.49 5.89
CA TYR A 251 14.06 3.63 5.09
C TYR A 251 13.36 2.28 4.83
N HIS A 252 13.05 1.98 3.57
CA HIS A 252 12.26 0.81 3.18
C HIS A 252 13.08 -0.43 2.78
N ARG A 253 14.26 -0.64 3.41
CA ARG A 253 14.95 -1.93 3.32
C ARG A 253 15.01 -2.58 4.69
N TRP A 254 14.89 -3.90 4.67
CA TRP A 254 14.95 -4.74 5.85
C TRP A 254 16.35 -5.34 6.01
N HIS A 255 16.81 -5.39 7.25
CA HIS A 255 18.05 -6.02 7.67
C HIS A 255 17.74 -7.15 8.65
N SER A 256 18.65 -8.12 8.76
CA SER A 256 18.47 -9.20 9.73
C SER A 256 18.68 -8.66 11.15
N PRO A 257 17.70 -8.81 12.06
CA PRO A 257 17.84 -8.31 13.44
C PRO A 257 18.77 -9.17 14.31
N VAL A 258 19.09 -10.40 13.84
CA VAL A 258 19.95 -11.39 14.50
C VAL A 258 20.77 -12.17 13.47
N THR A 259 21.84 -12.84 13.89
CA THR A 259 22.56 -13.81 13.05
C THR A 259 21.77 -15.12 12.95
N GLY A 260 21.67 -15.69 11.75
CA GLY A 260 20.99 -16.97 11.55
C GLY A 260 21.09 -17.48 10.12
N LEU A 261 20.48 -18.64 9.87
CA LEU A 261 20.33 -19.23 8.55
C LEU A 261 18.88 -19.10 8.10
N VAL A 262 18.65 -18.67 6.85
CA VAL A 262 17.31 -18.60 6.28
C VAL A 262 16.79 -20.02 6.06
N ALA A 263 15.89 -20.47 6.93
CA ALA A 263 15.33 -21.82 6.86
C ALA A 263 14.20 -21.96 5.84
N LYS A 264 13.38 -20.91 5.65
CA LYS A 264 12.20 -20.94 4.78
C LYS A 264 11.77 -19.54 4.37
N ILE A 265 11.30 -19.41 3.13
CA ILE A 265 10.62 -18.21 2.61
C ILE A 265 9.26 -18.68 2.07
N LEU A 266 8.20 -17.93 2.36
CA LEU A 266 6.85 -18.21 1.89
C LEU A 266 6.26 -16.95 1.28
N THR A 267 5.72 -17.08 0.07
CA THR A 267 4.91 -16.04 -0.56
C THR A 267 3.46 -16.40 -0.38
N VAL A 268 2.73 -15.56 0.35
CA VAL A 268 1.29 -15.74 0.61
C VAL A 268 0.52 -14.72 -0.22
N PRO A 269 -0.35 -15.14 -1.14
CA PRO A 269 -1.21 -14.21 -1.88
C PRO A 269 -2.10 -13.43 -0.92
N GLY A 270 -2.15 -12.11 -1.09
CA GLY A 270 -2.95 -11.23 -0.25
C GLY A 270 -4.13 -10.61 -0.99
N THR A 271 -5.10 -10.12 -0.23
CA THR A 271 -6.15 -9.23 -0.74
C THR A 271 -5.70 -7.78 -0.67
N ILE A 272 -5.85 -7.05 -1.77
CA ILE A 272 -5.53 -5.62 -1.87
C ILE A 272 -6.62 -4.81 -1.16
N CYS A 273 -6.21 -3.94 -0.22
CA CYS A 273 -7.08 -3.02 0.51
C CYS A 273 -8.19 -3.67 1.37
N ALA A 274 -8.04 -4.92 1.83
CA ALA A 274 -9.09 -5.57 2.62
C ALA A 274 -9.53 -4.76 3.85
N VAL A 275 -10.82 -4.42 3.88
CA VAL A 275 -11.52 -3.75 4.99
C VAL A 275 -12.34 -4.81 5.74
N GLN A 276 -12.65 -4.65 7.02
CA GLN A 276 -13.64 -5.53 7.64
C GLN A 276 -15.05 -5.07 7.34
N SER A 277 -15.97 -6.02 7.16
CA SER A 277 -17.39 -5.71 6.91
C SER A 277 -18.08 -4.92 8.03
N ASP A 278 -17.58 -4.95 9.26
CA ASP A 278 -18.11 -4.22 10.42
C ASP A 278 -17.54 -2.78 10.53
N SER A 279 -16.30 -2.58 10.09
CA SER A 279 -15.67 -1.25 10.01
C SER A 279 -16.30 -0.30 8.99
N THR A 280 -17.20 -0.78 8.11
CA THR A 280 -17.99 0.08 7.20
C THR A 280 -18.94 1.04 7.93
N ALA A 281 -19.21 0.80 9.22
CA ALA A 281 -20.05 1.65 10.07
C ALA A 281 -19.25 2.64 10.94
N SER A 282 -17.92 2.49 11.02
CA SER A 282 -17.06 3.33 11.86
C SER A 282 -16.79 4.68 11.20
N THR A 283 -16.98 5.78 11.94
CA THR A 283 -16.53 7.12 11.54
C THR A 283 -15.05 7.36 11.83
N ASP A 284 -14.41 6.48 12.62
CA ASP A 284 -12.97 6.52 12.90
C ASP A 284 -12.19 5.83 11.77
N MET A 285 -12.08 6.58 10.67
CA MET A 285 -11.43 6.19 9.42
C MET A 285 -9.91 5.96 9.58
N LEU A 286 -9.31 6.46 10.67
CA LEU A 286 -7.89 6.29 11.00
C LEU A 286 -7.60 4.89 11.56
N ARG A 287 -8.50 4.36 12.40
CA ARG A 287 -8.46 2.96 12.86
C ARG A 287 -8.80 1.98 11.75
N ALA A 288 -9.83 2.27 10.96
CA ALA A 288 -10.25 1.42 9.84
C ALA A 288 -9.20 1.32 8.73
N SER A 289 -8.38 2.36 8.52
CA SER A 289 -7.41 2.40 7.41
C SER A 289 -6.11 1.65 7.61
N GLN A 290 -5.78 1.34 8.85
CA GLN A 290 -4.62 0.52 9.12
C GLN A 290 -4.88 -0.94 8.71
N GLY A 291 -6.13 -1.44 8.71
CA GLY A 291 -6.48 -2.79 8.24
C GLY A 291 -6.18 -3.10 6.76
N TYR A 292 -5.91 -2.09 5.94
CA TYR A 292 -5.88 -2.19 4.47
C TYR A 292 -4.68 -2.91 3.85
N ALA A 293 -3.64 -3.27 4.62
CA ALA A 293 -2.32 -3.55 4.05
C ALA A 293 -2.03 -5.00 3.64
N ALA A 294 -2.81 -5.99 4.09
CA ALA A 294 -2.81 -7.36 3.58
C ALA A 294 -3.71 -8.19 4.49
N HIS A 295 -4.74 -8.83 3.93
CA HIS A 295 -5.27 -10.04 4.53
C HIS A 295 -4.73 -11.22 3.75
N VAL A 296 -4.33 -12.26 4.47
CA VAL A 296 -4.19 -13.60 3.89
C VAL A 296 -5.62 -14.08 3.61
N ALA A 297 -5.87 -14.46 2.36
CA ALA A 297 -7.17 -14.99 1.93
C ALA A 297 -7.47 -16.36 2.59
#